data_AF-A0A846Z2J1-F1
#
_entry.id   AF-A0A846Z2J1-F1
#
_cell.length_a   1.000
_cell.length_b   1.000
_cell.length_c   1.000
_cell.angle_alpha   90.00
_cell.angle_beta   90.00
_cell.angle_gamma   90.00
#
_symmetry.space_group_name_H-M   'P 1'
#
loop_
_entity.id
_entity.type
_entity.pdbx_description
1 polymer ?
#
loop_
_entity_poly.entity_id
_entity_poly.type
_entity_poly.pdbx_seq_one_letter_code
_entity_poly.pdbx_strand_id
1 'polypeptide(L)' 'MAQAIQRHAERILSIDGVVGLDQSRAPDGTDVIRVHVTSESVRRDVPQELDGYPVTTLVTGTPEAY' A
#
# COMPACT_ATOMS: atom_id res chain seq x y z
N MET A 1 -11.27 4.96 7.36
CA MET A 1 -10.66 4.47 6.09
C MET A 1 -10.40 5.58 5.07
N ALA A 2 -11.40 6.16 4.38
CA ALA A 2 -11.15 7.12 3.28
C ALA A 2 -10.31 8.38 3.63
N GLN A 3 -10.36 8.86 4.88
CA GLN A 3 -9.55 10.00 5.35
C GLN A 3 -8.12 9.59 5.75
N ALA A 4 -7.93 8.39 6.29
CA ALA A 4 -6.62 7.87 6.70
C ALA A 4 -5.73 7.63 5.47
N ILE A 5 -6.33 7.07 4.41
CA ILE A 5 -5.72 6.89 3.09
C ILE A 5 -5.27 8.24 2.54
N GLN A 6 -6.14 9.24 2.46
CA GLN A 6 -5.75 10.56 1.90
C GLN A 6 -4.65 11.24 2.72
N ARG A 7 -4.69 11.18 4.05
CA ARG A 7 -3.67 11.79 4.91
C ARG A 7 -2.31 11.11 4.83
N HIS A 8 -2.29 9.80 4.63
CA HIS A 8 -1.04 9.03 4.57
C HIS A 8 -0.60 8.76 3.13
N ALA A 9 -1.47 9.00 2.14
CA ALA A 9 -1.20 8.74 0.73
C ALA A 9 0.02 9.52 0.28
N GLU A 10 0.11 10.81 0.55
CA GLU A 10 1.25 11.64 0.15
C GLU A 10 2.58 11.11 0.71
N ARG A 11 2.57 10.68 1.98
CA ARG A 11 3.76 10.14 2.66
C ARG A 11 4.15 8.76 2.13
N ILE A 12 3.19 7.89 1.83
CA ILE A 12 3.42 6.54 1.29
C ILE A 12 3.82 6.60 -0.19
N LEU A 13 3.18 7.45 -0.99
CA LEU A 13 3.54 7.71 -2.39
C LEU A 13 4.92 8.37 -2.52
N SER A 14 5.42 9.02 -1.47
CA SER A 14 6.79 9.56 -1.44
C SER A 14 7.86 8.51 -1.21
N ILE A 15 7.50 7.26 -0.89
CA ILE A 15 8.46 6.16 -0.74
C ILE A 15 8.88 5.71 -2.14
N ASP A 16 10.20 5.71 -2.39
CA ASP A 16 10.76 5.30 -3.68
C ASP A 16 10.38 3.85 -4.00
N GLY A 17 9.70 3.66 -5.14
CA GLY A 17 9.18 2.36 -5.57
C GLY A 17 7.75 2.03 -5.11
N VAL A 18 7.06 2.91 -4.40
CA VAL A 18 5.60 2.83 -4.24
C VAL A 18 4.94 3.45 -5.47
N VAL A 19 4.04 2.69 -6.11
CA VAL A 19 3.29 3.14 -7.30
C VAL A 19 1.85 3.54 -6.97
N GLY A 20 1.35 3.12 -5.81
CA GLY A 20 -0.01 3.45 -5.40
C GLY A 20 -0.40 2.83 -4.08
N LEU A 21 -1.56 3.21 -3.58
CA LEU A 21 -2.22 2.54 -2.47
C LEU A 21 -3.74 2.57 -2.66
N ASP A 22 -4.40 1.54 -2.17
CA ASP A 22 -5.85 1.38 -2.25
C ASP A 22 -6.39 0.69 -0.99
N GLN A 23 -7.68 0.84 -0.71
CA GLN A 23 -8.33 0.11 0.37
C GLN A 23 -8.66 -1.31 -0.09
N SER A 24 -8.22 -2.30 0.69
CA SER A 24 -8.62 -3.67 0.43
C SER A 24 -9.21 -4.31 1.68
N ARG A 25 -9.81 -5.49 1.51
CA ARG A 25 -10.36 -6.26 2.62
C ARG A 25 -9.63 -7.59 2.69
N ALA A 26 -9.11 -7.90 3.88
CA ALA A 26 -8.53 -9.20 4.17
C ALA A 26 -9.59 -10.31 4.05
N PRO A 27 -9.19 -11.57 3.84
CA PRO A 27 -10.13 -12.70 3.80
C PRO A 27 -10.97 -12.84 5.08
N ASP A 28 -10.47 -12.34 6.21
CA ASP A 28 -11.16 -12.30 7.50
C ASP A 28 -12.18 -11.14 7.63
N GLY A 29 -12.38 -10.35 6.57
CA GLY A 29 -13.29 -9.20 6.57
C GLY A 29 -12.70 -7.91 7.15
N THR A 30 -11.46 -7.95 7.65
CA THR A 30 -10.75 -6.77 8.17
C THR A 30 -10.37 -5.83 7.03
N ASP A 31 -10.68 -4.55 7.16
CA ASP A 31 -10.23 -3.52 6.23
C ASP A 31 -8.71 -3.29 6.39
N VAL A 32 -7.96 -3.43 5.29
CA VAL A 32 -6.50 -3.29 5.19
C VAL A 32 -6.15 -2.22 4.16
N ILE A 33 -5.00 -1.58 4.32
CA ILE A 33 -4.45 -0.68 3.31
C ILE A 33 -3.52 -1.49 2.41
N ARG A 34 -3.83 -1.58 1.12
CA ARG A 34 -3.01 -2.28 0.13
C ARG A 34 -2.10 -1.27 -0.56
N VAL A 35 -0.80 -1.42 -0.40
CA VAL A 35 0.22 -0.60 -1.07
C VAL A 35 0.77 -1.37 -2.26
N HIS A 36 0.77 -0.74 -3.43
CA HIS A 36 1.33 -1.29 -4.65
C HIS A 36 2.79 -0.84 -4.75
N VAL A 37 3.70 -1.80 -4.84
CA VAL A 37 5.14 -1.56 -4.94
C VAL A 37 5.70 -2.19 -6.21
N THR A 38 6.77 -1.61 -6.75
CA THR A 38 7.45 -2.12 -7.95
C THR A 38 8.32 -3.34 -7.66
N SER A 39 8.73 -3.55 -6.42
CA SER A 39 9.69 -4.61 -6.04
C SER A 39 9.56 -5.00 -4.57
N GLU A 40 9.93 -6.25 -4.24
CA GLU A 40 9.92 -6.74 -2.85
C GLU A 40 10.86 -5.96 -1.93
N SER A 41 11.92 -5.35 -2.46
CA SER A 41 12.85 -4.52 -1.67
C SER A 41 12.12 -3.37 -0.97
N VAL A 42 11.18 -2.72 -1.68
CA VAL A 42 10.39 -1.58 -1.20
C VAL A 42 9.47 -1.98 -0.05
N ARG A 43 9.07 -3.25 0.03
CA ARG A 43 8.24 -3.76 1.14
C ARG A 43 8.89 -3.52 2.51
N ARG A 44 10.22 -3.47 2.59
CA ARG A 44 10.93 -3.19 3.84
C ARG A 44 10.81 -1.72 4.29
N ASP A 45 10.65 -0.81 3.34
CA ASP A 45 10.49 0.62 3.56
C ASP A 45 9.03 1.02 3.82
N VAL A 46 8.07 0.17 3.41
CA VAL A 46 6.65 0.39 3.65
C VAL A 46 6.28 0.00 5.09
N PRO A 47 5.64 0.90 5.86
CA PRO A 47 5.18 0.58 7.21
C PRO A 47 4.09 -0.50 7.17
N GLN A 48 4.13 -1.43 8.13
CA GLN A 48 3.17 -2.54 8.24
C GLN A 48 1.82 -2.13 8.85
N GLU A 49 1.74 -0.93 9.43
CA GLU A 49 0.54 -0.37 10.03
C GLU A 49 0.48 1.15 9.76
N LEU A 50 -0.71 1.66 9.46
CA LEU A 50 -0.99 3.08 9.26
C LEU A 50 -2.27 3.45 10.00
N ASP A 51 -2.18 4.38 10.96
CA ASP A 51 -3.35 4.93 11.67
C ASP A 51 -4.19 3.84 12.38
N GLY A 52 -3.54 2.76 12.85
CA GLY A 52 -4.19 1.60 13.45
C GLY A 52 -4.79 0.60 12.44
N TYR A 53 -4.57 0.81 11.13
CA TYR A 53 -4.98 -0.11 10.09
C TYR A 53 -3.81 -0.95 9.57
N PRO A 54 -3.97 -2.28 9.45
CA PRO A 54 -2.96 -3.15 8.89
C PRO A 54 -2.67 -2.82 7.41
N VAL A 55 -1.39 -2.77 7.06
CA VAL A 55 -0.91 -2.52 5.70
C VAL A 55 -0.42 -3.81 5.07
N THR A 56 -0.84 -4.06 3.84
CA THR A 56 -0.34 -5.15 3.02
C THR A 56 0.30 -4.61 1.75
N THR A 57 1.41 -5.20 1.32
CA THR A 57 2.13 -4.81 0.11
C THR A 57 1.86 -5.82 -0.99
N LEU A 58 1.46 -5.31 -2.16
CA LEU A 58 1.34 -6.09 -3.38
C LEU A 58 2.45 -5.65 -4.34
N VAL A 59 3.32 -6.59 -4.73
CA VAL A 59 4.29 -6.33 -5.79
C VAL A 59 3.52 -6.35 -7.11
N THR A 60 3.18 -5.17 -7.59
CA THR A 60 2.73 -5.00 -8.97
C THR A 60 3.97 -5.17 -9.83
N GLY A 61 4.25 -6.41 -10.25
CA GLY A 61 5.19 -6.66 -11.33
C GLY A 61 4.90 -5.68 -12.45
N THR A 62 5.94 -5.11 -13.05
CA THR A 62 5.89 -4.05 -14.08
C THR A 62 4.62 -4.18 -14.91
N PRO A 63 3.78 -3.13 -15.00
CA PRO A 63 2.62 -3.21 -15.87
C PRO A 63 3.15 -3.54 -17.26
N GLU A 64 2.89 -4.76 -17.73
CA GLU A 64 3.05 -5.08 -19.14
C GLU A 64 2.11 -4.13 -19.85
N ALA A 65 2.68 -3.10 -20.46
CA ALA A 65 1.96 -2.14 -21.27
C ALA A 65 1.25 -2.93 -22.38
N TYR A 66 -0.07 -2.98 -22.32
CA TYR A 66 -0.92 -3.48 -23.40
C TYR A 66 -1.24 -2.34 -24.37
#